data_AF-A0A2M7KYM5-F1
#
_entry.id   AF-A0A2M7KYM5-F1
#
_cell.length_a   1.000
_cell.length_b   1.000
_cell.length_c   1.000
_cell.angle_alpha   90.00
_cell.angle_beta   90.00
_cell.angle_gamma   90.00
#
_symmetry.space_group_name_H-M   'P 1'
#
loop_
_entity.id
_entity.type
_entity.pdbx_description
1 polymer ?
#
loop_
_entity_poly.entity_id
_entity_poly.type
_entity_poly.pdbx_seq_one_letter_code
_entity_poly.pdbx_strand_id
1 'polypeptide(L)' 'MSKRAVIFANGALPDLEPARRLIRRDDFLIAADGGTRHALALGLLP' A
#
# COMPACT_ATOMS: atom_id res chain seq x y z
N MET A 1 -7.07 17.86 -11.53
CA MET A 1 -7.15 16.61 -10.74
C MET A 1 -5.74 16.20 -10.38
N SER A 2 -5.38 16.18 -9.09
CA SER A 2 -4.07 15.67 -8.63
C SER A 2 -4.17 14.15 -8.49
N LYS A 3 -3.26 13.40 -9.11
CA LYS A 3 -3.18 11.94 -8.93
C LYS A 3 -2.28 11.65 -7.74
N ARG A 4 -2.80 10.93 -6.74
CA ARG A 4 -2.04 10.47 -5.58
C ARG A 4 -1.59 9.02 -5.81
N ALA A 5 -0.34 8.75 -5.46
CA ALA A 5 0.20 7.39 -5.45
C ALA A 5 0.60 7.01 -4.02
N VAL A 6 0.47 5.73 -3.70
CA VAL A 6 0.94 5.12 -2.44
C VAL A 6 1.93 4.02 -2.78
N ILE A 7 3.12 4.11 -2.21
CA ILE A 7 4.19 3.14 -2.44
C ILE A 7 4.32 2.25 -1.19
N PHE A 8 4.10 0.95 -1.36
CA PHE A 8 4.50 -0.06 -0.39
C PHE A 8 5.97 -0.41 -0.65
N ALA A 9 6.86 0.21 0.12
CA ALA A 9 8.30 -0.07 0.08
C ALA A 9 8.64 -1.40 0.80
N ASN A 10 9.82 -1.94 0.50
CA ASN A 10 10.33 -3.11 1.23
C ASN A 10 10.74 -2.71 2.66
N GLY A 11 10.23 -3.42 3.66
CA GLY A 11 10.43 -3.14 5.07
C GLY A 11 9.50 -3.96 5.97
N ALA A 12 9.60 -3.77 7.28
CA ALA A 12 8.69 -4.40 8.23
C ALA A 12 7.44 -3.53 8.43
N LEU A 13 6.26 -4.13 8.22
CA LEU A 13 4.97 -3.54 8.51
C LEU A 13 4.16 -4.53 9.37
N PRO A 14 4.50 -4.67 10.67
CA PRO A 14 3.88 -5.67 11.54
C PRO A 14 2.42 -5.34 11.88
N ASP A 15 2.02 -4.07 11.79
CA ASP A 15 0.64 -3.62 11.93
C ASP A 15 0.18 -2.96 10.62
N LEU A 16 -0.88 -3.51 10.03
CA LEU A 16 -1.46 -3.07 8.75
C LEU A 16 -2.51 -1.97 8.93
N GLU A 17 -3.02 -1.75 10.15
CA GLU A 17 -4.13 -0.81 10.40
C GLU A 17 -3.78 0.66 10.07
N PRO A 18 -2.59 1.18 10.40
CA PRO A 18 -2.20 2.52 9.98
C PRO A 18 -2.20 2.69 8.47
N ALA A 19 -1.70 1.68 7.73
CA ALA A 19 -1.69 1.70 6.27
C ALA A 19 -3.12 1.68 5.71
N ARG A 20 -4.00 0.82 6.24
CA ARG A 20 -5.41 0.74 5.85
C ARG A 20 -6.13 2.09 5.95
N ARG A 21 -5.85 2.89 6.99
CA ARG A 21 -6.48 4.21 7.19
C ARG A 21 -5.97 5.29 6.23
N LEU A 22 -4.79 5.14 5.64
CA LEU A 22 -4.19 6.13 4.73
C LEU A 22 -4.64 5.96 3.27
N ILE A 23 -5.01 4.74 2.91
CA ILE A 23 -5.36 4.34 1.55
C ILE A 23 -6.75 4.82 1.19
N ARG A 24 -6.89 5.37 -0.01
CA ARG A 24 -8.14 5.82 -0.60
C ARG A 24 -8.42 5.05 -1.88
N ARG A 25 -9.69 5.02 -2.27
CA ARG A 25 -10.17 4.23 -3.42
C ARG A 25 -9.57 4.68 -4.76
N ASP A 26 -9.15 5.93 -4.85
CA ASP A 26 -8.61 6.59 -6.04
C ASP A 26 -7.07 6.65 -6.06
N ASP A 27 -6.40 6.03 -5.08
CA ASP A 27 -4.95 5.95 -5.06
C ASP A 27 -4.43 5.01 -6.15
N PHE A 28 -3.33 5.41 -6.77
CA PHE A 28 -2.51 4.51 -7.56
C PHE A 28 -1.54 3.78 -6.64
N LEU A 29 -1.67 2.47 -6.51
CA LEU A 29 -0.82 1.65 -5.66
C LEU A 29 0.43 1.22 -6.44
N ILE A 30 1.57 1.22 -5.77
CA ILE A 30 2.84 0.69 -6.27
C ILE A 30 3.42 -0.17 -5.16
N ALA A 31 3.83 -1.40 -5.46
CA ALA A 31 4.54 -2.24 -4.52
C ALA A 31 5.94 -2.59 -5.02
N ALA A 32 6.94 -2.42 -4.16
CA ALA A 32 8.34 -2.68 -4.47
C ALA A 32 8.87 -3.87 -3.64
N ASP A 33 9.37 -4.90 -4.33
CA ASP A 33 10.01 -6.07 -3.72
C ASP A 33 9.13 -6.73 -2.63
N GLY A 34 9.59 -6.82 -1.38
CA GLY A 34 8.81 -7.35 -0.25
C GLY A 34 7.54 -6.56 0.06
N GLY A 35 7.44 -5.30 -0.37
CA GLY A 35 6.26 -4.45 -0.20
C GLY A 35 4.99 -5.02 -0.85
N THR A 36 5.12 -5.86 -1.87
CA THR A 36 3.99 -6.56 -2.50
C THR A 36 3.25 -7.44 -1.50
N ARG A 37 3.97 -8.03 -0.54
CA ARG A 37 3.36 -8.87 0.51
C ARG A 37 2.46 -8.05 1.42
N HIS A 38 2.83 -6.81 1.74
CA HIS A 38 2.03 -5.91 2.57
C HIS A 38 0.75 -5.48 1.86
N ALA A 39 0.85 -5.12 0.58
CA ALA A 39 -0.31 -4.75 -0.23
C ALA A 39 -1.31 -5.92 -0.37
N LEU A 40 -0.81 -7.12 -0.65
CA LEU A 40 -1.64 -8.33 -0.75
C LEU A 40 -2.28 -8.70 0.60
N ALA A 41 -1.55 -8.59 1.71
CA ALA A 41 -2.10 -8.84 3.06
C ALA A 41 -3.23 -7.84 3.44
N LEU A 42 -3.22 -6.64 2.87
CA LEU A 42 -4.29 -5.66 3.00
C LEU A 42 -5.51 -5.95 2.11
N GLY A 43 -5.42 -6.92 1.19
CA GLY A 43 -6.45 -7.25 0.21
C GLY A 43 -6.44 -6.33 -1.01
N LEU A 44 -5.31 -5.70 -1.32
CA LEU A 44 -5.16 -4.75 -2.41
C LEU A 44 -4.48 -5.38 -3.62
N LEU A 45 -4.74 -4.80 -4.80
CA LEU A 45 -4.02 -5.11 -6.02
C LEU A 45 -3.06 -3.96 -6.34
N PRO A 46 -1.76 -4.11 -6.02
CA PRO A 46 -0.75 -3.11 -6.36
C PRO A 46 -0.33 -3.15 -7.83
#